data_AF-H0TXP9-F1
#
_entry.id   AF-H0TXP9-F1
#
_cell.length_a   1.000
_cell.length_b   1.000
_cell.length_c   1.000
_cell.angle_alpha   90.00
_cell.angle_beta   90.00
_cell.angle_gamma   90.00
#
_symmetry.space_group_name_H-M   'P 1'
#
loop_
_entity.id
_entity.type
_entity.pdbx_description
1 polymer ?
#
loop_
_entity_poly.entity_id
_entity_poly.type
_entity_poly.pdbx_seq_one_letter_code
_entity_poly.pdbx_strand_id
1 'polypeptide(L)'
;MARAVSSEAQAHKGAAPMLKQVSTERQAEFAQAVLNRAFALFGAGQIDSADVLLETVEQQPTVRQRVMHLRGVIALCRGEDEDALDFLEEAIGLEPSDADAHANIGALLLKSEQYPQALAAYAAALSLRPDHAAARFGVARALAGSDLPELAIDGFRDVLIADPEQVDAAAELALLLKDHGRREEAVALLDQMRARHPEHEALARLAREMTDAADGVGAGARAGEVSLNPGGLADPVMASALRMTATPRVASATLCDALFMEGCRHHRAGKIERSKRFFERVLEIDPAHISTLCNLGALALALGDVARAQILAQSAVTLAPELAPARVALADAMLAGGKVEQAQAHYRKALELAPGNDAVHAQYAMALQAIGDLDDAMVHFLAATRISQQQSPRFYEALGRTCAARGNSQGAEISLKHALALDPRCVGAHCALGEVYLGAGRHGDAEAAFRAALVLDANDLQARRGVERTAHARRFEADGAP
;
A
#
# COMPACT_ATOMS: atom_id res chain seq x y z
N MET A 1 -26.54 26.67 -24.82
CA MET A 1 -25.35 26.62 -23.95
C MET A 1 -24.04 26.40 -24.73
N ALA A 2 -23.95 25.43 -25.65
CA ALA A 2 -22.73 25.22 -26.48
C ALA A 2 -22.20 26.46 -27.23
N ARG A 3 -23.09 27.31 -27.77
CA ARG A 3 -22.70 28.61 -28.38
C ARG A 3 -22.12 29.63 -27.38
N ALA A 4 -22.54 29.60 -26.11
CA ALA A 4 -22.04 30.50 -25.09
C ALA A 4 -20.64 30.08 -24.60
N VAL A 5 -20.40 28.77 -24.47
CA VAL A 5 -19.08 28.25 -24.09
C VAL A 5 -18.07 28.35 -25.23
N SER A 6 -18.50 28.16 -26.49
CA SER A 6 -17.66 28.43 -27.66
C SER A 6 -17.32 29.93 -27.80
N SER A 7 -18.27 30.81 -27.48
CA SER A 7 -18.07 32.27 -27.37
C SER A 7 -17.11 32.65 -26.23
N GLU A 8 -17.19 31.99 -25.07
CA GLU A 8 -16.27 32.20 -23.94
C GLU A 8 -14.87 31.66 -24.22
N ALA A 9 -14.75 30.48 -24.83
CA ALA A 9 -13.46 29.93 -25.27
C ALA A 9 -12.78 30.83 -26.31
N GLN A 10 -13.54 31.40 -27.24
CA GLN A 10 -13.05 32.41 -28.18
C GLN A 10 -12.68 33.73 -27.47
N ALA A 11 -13.43 34.15 -26.45
CA ALA A 11 -13.06 35.29 -25.61
C ALA A 11 -11.78 35.04 -24.82
N HIS A 12 -11.57 33.83 -24.28
CA HIS A 12 -10.36 33.43 -23.57
C HIS A 12 -9.15 33.26 -24.51
N LYS A 13 -9.31 32.65 -25.70
CA LYS A 13 -8.27 32.63 -26.75
C LYS A 13 -7.91 34.05 -27.22
N GLY A 14 -8.89 34.94 -27.32
CA GLY A 14 -8.67 36.36 -27.65
C GLY A 14 -8.00 37.17 -26.53
N ALA A 15 -8.16 36.77 -25.26
CA ALA A 15 -7.54 37.39 -24.10
C ALA A 15 -6.11 36.88 -23.79
N ALA A 16 -5.71 35.73 -24.35
CA ALA A 16 -4.37 35.14 -24.21
C ALA A 16 -3.20 36.12 -24.50
N PRO A 17 -3.23 36.98 -25.53
CA PRO A 17 -2.19 38.00 -25.72
C PRO A 17 -2.21 39.13 -24.66
N MET A 18 -3.37 39.45 -24.07
CA MET A 18 -3.49 40.46 -23.01
C MET A 18 -3.00 39.92 -21.66
N LEU A 19 -3.11 38.61 -21.42
CA LEU A 19 -2.58 37.93 -20.24
C LEU A 19 -1.06 38.12 -20.10
N LYS A 20 -0.31 38.17 -21.21
CA LYS A 20 1.15 38.43 -21.21
C LYS A 20 1.57 39.78 -20.63
N GLN A 21 0.64 40.73 -20.49
CA GLN A 21 0.89 42.07 -19.94
C GLN A 21 0.55 42.19 -18.44
N VAL A 22 0.03 41.12 -17.83
CA VAL A 22 -0.40 41.08 -16.43
C VAL A 22 0.65 40.38 -15.57
N SER A 23 0.69 40.67 -14.26
CA SER A 23 1.60 40.00 -13.33
C SER A 23 1.43 38.46 -13.36
N THR A 24 2.52 37.75 -13.10
CA THR A 24 2.56 36.29 -13.04
C THR A 24 1.55 35.71 -12.04
N GLU A 25 1.31 36.40 -10.91
CA GLU A 25 0.27 36.02 -9.94
C GLU A 25 -1.14 36.03 -10.54
N ARG A 26 -1.52 37.09 -11.26
CA ARG A 26 -2.84 37.18 -11.90
C ARG A 26 -3.01 36.17 -13.04
N GLN A 27 -1.93 35.84 -13.75
CA GLN A 27 -1.95 34.76 -14.74
C GLN A 27 -2.21 33.40 -14.08
N ALA A 28 -1.58 33.14 -12.93
CA ALA A 28 -1.79 31.91 -12.17
C ALA A 28 -3.21 31.80 -11.58
N GLU A 29 -3.74 32.89 -11.00
CA GLU A 29 -5.12 32.95 -10.50
C GLU A 29 -6.14 32.70 -11.62
N PHE A 30 -5.95 33.34 -12.77
CA PHE A 30 -6.78 33.12 -13.94
C PHE A 30 -6.72 31.67 -14.41
N ALA A 31 -5.50 31.12 -14.54
CA ALA A 31 -5.31 29.73 -14.96
C ALA A 31 -5.99 28.73 -14.02
N GLN A 32 -5.93 28.99 -12.71
CA GLN A 32 -6.61 28.19 -11.70
C GLN A 32 -8.13 28.28 -11.80
N ALA A 33 -8.69 29.48 -12.08
CA ALA A 33 -10.12 29.66 -12.27
C ALA A 33 -10.64 28.91 -13.51
N VAL A 34 -9.90 28.98 -14.62
CA VAL A 34 -10.18 28.24 -15.86
C VAL A 34 -10.14 26.73 -15.61
N LEU A 35 -9.11 26.23 -14.92
CA LEU A 35 -8.99 24.82 -14.55
C LEU A 35 -10.18 24.35 -13.70
N ASN A 36 -10.56 25.10 -12.66
CA ASN A 36 -11.70 24.76 -11.81
C ASN A 36 -13.01 24.69 -12.61
N ARG A 37 -13.19 25.59 -13.59
CA ARG A 37 -14.34 25.58 -14.48
C ARG A 37 -14.32 24.37 -15.42
N ALA A 38 -13.15 23.98 -15.94
CA ALA A 38 -13.00 22.80 -16.78
C ALA A 38 -13.39 21.52 -16.01
N PHE A 39 -12.95 21.38 -14.75
CA PHE A 39 -13.39 20.28 -13.87
C PHE A 39 -14.91 20.24 -13.69
N ALA A 40 -15.55 21.40 -13.47
CA ALA A 40 -17.01 21.46 -13.34
C ALA A 40 -17.75 21.09 -14.63
N LEU A 41 -17.22 21.49 -15.80
CA LEU A 41 -17.77 21.11 -17.10
C LEU A 41 -17.62 19.61 -17.37
N PHE A 42 -16.44 19.07 -17.06
CA PHE A 42 -16.18 17.64 -17.17
C PHE A 42 -17.13 16.82 -16.27
N GLY A 43 -17.28 17.21 -15.00
CA GLY A 43 -18.23 16.58 -14.08
C GLY A 43 -19.70 16.69 -14.49
N ALA A 44 -20.05 17.70 -15.33
CA ALA A 44 -21.37 17.84 -15.92
C ALA A 44 -21.54 17.08 -17.26
N GLY A 45 -20.55 16.28 -17.67
CA GLY A 45 -20.54 15.54 -18.93
C GLY A 45 -20.28 16.39 -20.17
N GLN A 46 -19.90 17.66 -20.01
CA GLN A 46 -19.60 18.58 -21.12
C GLN A 46 -18.12 18.48 -21.51
N ILE A 47 -17.72 17.29 -21.97
CA ILE A 47 -16.31 16.90 -22.21
C ILE A 47 -15.62 17.84 -23.21
N ASP A 48 -16.23 18.10 -24.37
CA ASP A 48 -15.64 18.96 -25.40
C ASP A 48 -15.47 20.42 -24.94
N SER A 49 -16.39 20.87 -24.09
CA SER A 49 -16.33 22.22 -23.52
C SER A 49 -15.21 22.35 -22.49
N ALA A 50 -14.96 21.30 -21.72
CA ALA A 50 -13.84 21.26 -20.77
C ALA A 50 -12.49 21.28 -21.51
N ASP A 51 -12.33 20.46 -22.56
CA ASP A 51 -11.09 20.35 -23.32
C ASP A 51 -10.70 21.68 -24.00
N VAL A 52 -11.65 22.30 -24.69
CA VAL A 52 -11.44 23.61 -25.32
C VAL A 52 -11.02 24.68 -24.30
N LEU A 53 -11.56 24.61 -23.08
CA LEU A 53 -11.19 25.53 -22.02
C LEU A 53 -9.78 25.28 -21.50
N LEU A 54 -9.37 24.01 -21.39
CA LEU A 54 -8.02 23.60 -20.97
C LEU A 54 -6.94 24.04 -21.95
N GLU A 55 -7.20 24.01 -23.27
CA GLU A 55 -6.27 24.53 -24.29
C GLU A 55 -5.86 25.99 -24.03
N THR A 56 -6.74 26.80 -23.41
CA THR A 56 -6.47 28.23 -23.19
C THR A 56 -5.40 28.49 -22.11
N VAL A 57 -5.16 27.51 -21.24
CA VAL A 57 -4.26 27.62 -20.09
C VAL A 57 -3.18 26.53 -20.05
N GLU A 58 -3.11 25.69 -21.08
CA GLU A 58 -2.18 24.57 -21.19
C GLU A 58 -0.70 24.96 -20.99
N GLN A 59 -0.32 26.14 -21.45
CA GLN A 59 1.06 26.63 -21.39
C GLN A 59 1.42 27.27 -20.03
N GLN A 60 0.47 27.32 -19.08
CA GLN A 60 0.69 27.93 -17.77
C GLN A 60 1.35 26.93 -16.80
N PRO A 61 2.61 27.15 -16.37
CA PRO A 61 3.35 26.16 -15.60
C PRO A 61 2.68 25.77 -14.28
N THR A 62 1.97 26.71 -13.65
CA THR A 62 1.31 26.51 -12.34
C THR A 62 0.16 25.51 -12.36
N VAL A 63 -0.47 25.32 -13.53
CA VAL A 63 -1.61 24.39 -13.69
C VAL A 63 -1.33 23.29 -14.71
N ARG A 64 -0.18 23.34 -15.40
CA ARG A 64 0.13 22.47 -16.54
C ARG A 64 -0.06 21.00 -16.21
N GLN A 65 0.47 20.55 -15.07
CA GLN A 65 0.32 19.15 -14.64
C GLN A 65 -1.15 18.72 -14.56
N ARG A 66 -1.99 19.50 -13.88
CA ARG A 66 -3.43 19.20 -13.72
C ARG A 66 -4.20 19.32 -15.03
N VAL A 67 -3.77 20.21 -15.92
CA VAL A 67 -4.31 20.32 -17.28
C VAL A 67 -4.00 19.04 -18.07
N MET A 68 -2.75 18.59 -18.06
CA MET A 68 -2.34 17.35 -18.74
C MET A 68 -3.10 16.14 -18.18
N HIS A 69 -3.20 16.01 -16.86
CA HIS A 69 -3.97 14.92 -16.26
C HIS A 69 -5.44 14.92 -16.71
N LEU A 70 -6.13 16.07 -16.64
CA LEU A 70 -7.54 16.15 -17.02
C LEU A 70 -7.75 15.94 -18.53
N ARG A 71 -6.84 16.42 -19.38
CA ARG A 71 -6.89 16.16 -20.82
C ARG A 71 -6.65 14.68 -21.14
N GLY A 72 -5.74 14.03 -20.42
CA GLY A 72 -5.56 12.58 -20.48
C GLY A 72 -6.85 11.82 -20.14
N VAL A 73 -7.55 12.22 -19.07
CA VAL A 73 -8.86 11.64 -18.70
C VAL A 73 -9.94 11.91 -19.75
N ILE A 74 -9.95 13.11 -20.35
CA ILE A 74 -10.86 13.43 -21.45
C ILE A 74 -10.61 12.55 -22.67
N ALA A 75 -9.34 12.35 -23.04
CA ALA A 75 -8.94 11.46 -24.13
C ALA A 75 -9.36 10.00 -23.85
N LEU A 76 -9.25 9.52 -22.59
CA LEU A 76 -9.80 8.21 -22.18
C LEU A 76 -11.30 8.11 -22.43
N CYS A 77 -12.06 9.15 -22.09
CA CYS A 77 -13.50 9.17 -22.29
C CYS A 77 -13.88 9.14 -23.78
N ARG A 78 -13.00 9.62 -24.67
CA ARG A 78 -13.17 9.60 -26.12
C ARG A 78 -12.63 8.33 -26.78
N GLY A 79 -11.90 7.51 -26.05
CA GLY A 79 -11.19 6.34 -26.59
C GLY A 79 -9.94 6.69 -27.39
N GLU A 80 -9.40 7.89 -27.20
CA GLU A 80 -8.17 8.41 -27.81
C GLU A 80 -6.97 7.90 -26.99
N ASP A 81 -6.69 6.60 -27.05
CA ASP A 81 -5.75 5.93 -26.13
C ASP A 81 -4.31 6.45 -26.24
N GLU A 82 -3.84 6.80 -27.45
CA GLU A 82 -2.49 7.36 -27.67
C GLU A 82 -2.34 8.75 -27.04
N ASP A 83 -3.27 9.67 -27.35
CA ASP A 83 -3.29 11.02 -26.77
C ASP A 83 -3.44 10.97 -25.24
N ALA A 84 -4.26 10.04 -24.74
CA ALA A 84 -4.43 9.82 -23.30
C ALA A 84 -3.11 9.42 -22.62
N LEU A 85 -2.35 8.51 -23.22
CA LEU A 85 -1.06 8.09 -22.68
C LEU A 85 -0.07 9.26 -22.67
N ASP A 86 0.07 9.99 -23.77
CA ASP A 86 0.99 11.12 -23.89
C ASP A 86 0.70 12.21 -22.83
N PHE A 87 -0.57 12.59 -22.66
CA PHE A 87 -0.96 13.57 -21.64
C PHE A 87 -0.71 13.06 -20.21
N LEU A 88 -0.97 11.79 -19.92
CA LEU A 88 -0.76 11.24 -18.58
C LEU A 88 0.73 11.06 -18.25
N GLU A 89 1.55 10.65 -19.22
CA GLU A 89 3.01 10.58 -19.06
C GLU A 89 3.61 11.97 -18.81
N GLU A 90 3.14 13.00 -19.53
CA GLU A 90 3.56 14.37 -19.25
C GLU A 90 3.14 14.82 -17.84
N ALA A 91 1.91 14.49 -17.41
CA ALA A 91 1.44 14.82 -16.06
C ALA A 91 2.33 14.20 -14.97
N ILE A 92 2.72 12.93 -15.13
CA ILE A 92 3.62 12.22 -14.19
C ILE A 92 5.05 12.79 -14.27
N GLY A 93 5.52 13.18 -15.46
CA GLY A 93 6.81 13.85 -15.63
C GLY A 93 6.90 15.19 -14.90
N LEU A 94 5.77 15.88 -14.75
CA LEU A 94 5.65 17.14 -14.01
C LEU A 94 5.47 16.92 -12.50
N GLU A 95 4.64 15.94 -12.10
CA GLU A 95 4.42 15.57 -10.69
C GLU A 95 4.39 14.04 -10.54
N PRO A 96 5.52 13.41 -10.17
CA PRO A 96 5.59 11.96 -10.03
C PRO A 96 4.68 11.39 -8.94
N SER A 97 4.18 12.23 -8.03
CA SER A 97 3.32 11.85 -6.90
C SER A 97 1.82 11.78 -7.21
N ASP A 98 1.42 11.99 -8.47
CA ASP A 98 0.02 11.89 -8.89
C ASP A 98 -0.46 10.43 -9.01
N ALA A 99 -1.05 9.91 -7.93
CA ALA A 99 -1.56 8.55 -7.86
C ALA A 99 -2.68 8.26 -8.89
N ASP A 100 -3.53 9.25 -9.20
CA ASP A 100 -4.66 9.07 -10.12
C ASP A 100 -4.15 8.96 -11.57
N ALA A 101 -3.12 9.73 -11.93
CA ALA A 101 -2.46 9.62 -13.24
C ALA A 101 -1.82 8.23 -13.44
N HIS A 102 -1.11 7.71 -12.43
CA HIS A 102 -0.57 6.34 -12.48
C HIS A 102 -1.67 5.28 -12.64
N ALA A 103 -2.80 5.42 -11.93
CA ALA A 103 -3.92 4.50 -12.06
C ALA A 103 -4.56 4.53 -13.47
N ASN A 104 -4.69 5.73 -14.06
CA ASN A 104 -5.23 5.90 -15.41
C ASN A 104 -4.33 5.28 -16.48
N ILE A 105 -3.00 5.39 -16.35
CA ILE A 105 -2.06 4.66 -17.21
C ILE A 105 -2.23 3.15 -17.03
N GLY A 106 -2.40 2.68 -15.79
CA GLY A 106 -2.73 1.28 -15.52
C GLY A 106 -3.96 0.78 -16.27
N ALA A 107 -5.00 1.61 -16.38
CA ALA A 107 -6.22 1.29 -17.12
C ALA A 107 -6.00 1.18 -18.63
N LEU A 108 -5.23 2.11 -19.22
CA LEU A 108 -4.83 2.05 -20.64
C LEU A 108 -4.06 0.78 -20.97
N LEU A 109 -3.09 0.44 -20.11
CA LEU A 109 -2.25 -0.74 -20.27
C LEU A 109 -3.07 -2.02 -20.11
N LEU A 110 -4.01 -2.05 -19.17
CA LEU A 110 -4.94 -3.16 -18.98
C LEU A 110 -5.82 -3.38 -20.23
N LYS A 111 -6.38 -2.30 -20.80
CA LYS A 111 -7.16 -2.35 -22.06
C LYS A 111 -6.32 -2.87 -23.23
N SER A 112 -5.03 -2.59 -23.22
CA SER A 112 -4.05 -3.07 -24.20
C SER A 112 -3.50 -4.48 -23.90
N GLU A 113 -4.05 -5.17 -22.88
CA GLU A 113 -3.61 -6.49 -22.39
C GLU A 113 -2.12 -6.53 -21.96
N GLN A 114 -1.55 -5.36 -21.66
CA GLN A 114 -0.21 -5.20 -21.13
C GLN A 114 -0.22 -5.36 -19.62
N TYR A 115 -0.65 -6.54 -19.15
CA TYR A 115 -0.91 -6.79 -17.74
C TYR A 115 0.30 -6.52 -16.81
N PRO A 116 1.55 -6.89 -17.16
CA PRO A 116 2.71 -6.55 -16.34
C PRO A 116 2.88 -5.04 -16.11
N GLN A 117 2.78 -4.25 -17.18
CA GLN A 117 2.91 -2.81 -17.11
C GLN A 117 1.73 -2.19 -16.37
N ALA A 118 0.51 -2.71 -16.59
CA ALA A 118 -0.68 -2.29 -15.86
C ALA A 118 -0.52 -2.50 -14.34
N LEU A 119 -0.05 -3.68 -13.93
CA LEU A 119 0.23 -3.99 -12.52
C LEU A 119 1.28 -3.05 -11.93
N ALA A 120 2.34 -2.71 -12.68
CA ALA A 120 3.36 -1.77 -12.22
C ALA A 120 2.79 -0.35 -12.01
N ALA A 121 2.00 0.15 -12.97
CA ALA A 121 1.36 1.45 -12.86
C ALA A 121 0.37 1.52 -11.68
N TYR A 122 -0.46 0.49 -11.50
CA TYR A 122 -1.35 0.42 -10.33
C TYR A 122 -0.59 0.29 -9.01
N ALA A 123 0.51 -0.47 -8.96
CA ALA A 123 1.35 -0.58 -7.78
C ALA A 123 2.01 0.76 -7.41
N ALA A 124 2.39 1.58 -8.40
CA ALA A 124 2.85 2.94 -8.19
C ALA A 124 1.75 3.82 -7.57
N ALA A 125 0.53 3.79 -8.14
CA ALA A 125 -0.62 4.50 -7.58
C ALA A 125 -0.91 4.11 -6.13
N LEU A 126 -0.87 2.80 -5.80
CA LEU A 126 -1.10 2.29 -4.45
C LEU A 126 0.04 2.57 -3.47
N SER A 127 1.25 2.80 -3.97
CA SER A 127 2.38 3.23 -3.13
C SER A 127 2.24 4.69 -2.71
N LEU A 128 1.67 5.52 -3.58
CA LEU A 128 1.38 6.93 -3.31
C LEU A 128 0.11 7.11 -2.47
N ARG A 129 -0.94 6.36 -2.81
CA ARG A 129 -2.24 6.39 -2.14
C ARG A 129 -2.72 4.96 -1.86
N PRO A 130 -2.42 4.41 -0.66
CA PRO A 130 -2.74 3.02 -0.33
C PRO A 130 -4.22 2.66 -0.41
N ASP A 131 -5.12 3.61 -0.18
CA ASP A 131 -6.59 3.50 -0.19
C ASP A 131 -7.24 3.77 -1.55
N HIS A 132 -6.45 3.90 -2.62
CA HIS A 132 -6.97 4.16 -3.97
C HIS A 132 -7.81 3.00 -4.51
N ALA A 133 -9.14 3.08 -4.40
CA ALA A 133 -10.07 2.01 -4.77
C ALA A 133 -9.94 1.56 -6.23
N ALA A 134 -9.94 2.50 -7.18
CA ALA A 134 -9.84 2.17 -8.61
C ALA A 134 -8.54 1.44 -8.97
N ALA A 135 -7.39 1.83 -8.40
CA ALA A 135 -6.13 1.12 -8.60
C ALA A 135 -6.17 -0.30 -8.04
N ARG A 136 -6.80 -0.53 -6.88
CA ARG A 136 -6.97 -1.90 -6.32
C ARG A 136 -7.82 -2.78 -7.21
N PHE A 137 -8.93 -2.23 -7.72
CA PHE A 137 -9.78 -2.91 -8.67
C PHE A 137 -9.02 -3.24 -9.97
N GLY A 138 -8.26 -2.26 -10.48
CA GLY A 138 -7.39 -2.43 -11.64
C GLY A 138 -6.34 -3.53 -11.47
N VAL A 139 -5.71 -3.65 -10.29
CA VAL A 139 -4.80 -4.78 -9.97
C VAL A 139 -5.52 -6.12 -10.08
N ALA A 140 -6.71 -6.26 -9.48
CA ALA A 140 -7.47 -7.52 -9.51
C ALA A 140 -7.81 -7.94 -10.95
N ARG A 141 -8.22 -6.99 -11.79
CA ARG A 141 -8.49 -7.21 -13.22
C ARG A 141 -7.22 -7.59 -13.99
N ALA A 142 -6.12 -6.89 -13.75
CA ALA A 142 -4.85 -7.19 -14.41
C ALA A 142 -4.30 -8.57 -14.01
N LEU A 143 -4.50 -9.00 -12.75
CA LEU A 143 -4.18 -10.36 -12.30
C LEU A 143 -5.07 -11.41 -12.97
N ALA A 144 -6.37 -11.13 -13.14
CA ALA A 144 -7.30 -12.03 -13.81
C ALA A 144 -6.89 -12.25 -15.27
N GLY A 145 -6.50 -11.17 -15.97
CA GLY A 145 -5.98 -11.25 -17.34
C GLY A 145 -4.58 -11.91 -17.46
N SER A 146 -3.81 -11.93 -16.38
CA SER A 146 -2.46 -12.53 -16.32
C SER A 146 -2.44 -14.05 -16.07
N ASP A 147 -3.61 -14.72 -16.08
CA ASP A 147 -3.75 -16.15 -15.73
C ASP A 147 -3.27 -16.46 -14.28
N LEU A 148 -3.53 -15.53 -13.36
CA LEU A 148 -3.23 -15.66 -11.91
C LEU A 148 -4.53 -15.68 -11.09
N PRO A 149 -5.41 -16.67 -11.29
CA PRO A 149 -6.79 -16.62 -10.82
C PRO A 149 -6.93 -16.60 -9.30
N GLU A 150 -6.08 -17.31 -8.57
CA GLU A 150 -6.13 -17.30 -7.10
C GLU A 150 -5.74 -15.94 -6.51
N LEU A 151 -4.74 -15.26 -7.10
CA LEU A 151 -4.35 -13.91 -6.67
C LEU A 151 -5.42 -12.88 -7.08
N ALA A 152 -6.05 -13.06 -8.24
CA ALA A 152 -7.17 -12.22 -8.67
C ALA A 152 -8.41 -12.41 -7.78
N ILE A 153 -8.77 -13.64 -7.41
CA ILE A 153 -9.85 -13.94 -6.45
C ILE A 153 -9.59 -13.23 -5.11
N ASP A 154 -8.37 -13.34 -4.58
CA ASP A 154 -7.98 -12.65 -3.34
C ASP A 154 -8.04 -11.12 -3.51
N GLY A 155 -7.64 -10.61 -4.68
CA GLY A 155 -7.70 -9.20 -5.04
C GLY A 155 -9.13 -8.65 -5.06
N PHE A 156 -10.05 -9.29 -5.79
CA PHE A 156 -11.44 -8.87 -5.84
C PHE A 156 -12.14 -9.00 -4.49
N ARG A 157 -11.81 -10.01 -3.68
CA ARG A 157 -12.30 -10.09 -2.29
C ARG A 157 -11.85 -8.91 -1.47
N ASP A 158 -10.60 -8.45 -1.63
CA ASP A 158 -10.10 -7.27 -0.92
C ASP A 158 -10.76 -5.98 -1.39
N VAL A 159 -11.11 -5.88 -2.67
CA VAL A 159 -11.94 -4.79 -3.20
C VAL A 159 -13.31 -4.79 -2.51
N LEU A 160 -14.01 -5.93 -2.46
CA LEU A 160 -15.34 -6.04 -1.82
C LEU A 160 -15.33 -5.91 -0.29
N ILE A 161 -14.21 -6.19 0.37
CA ILE A 161 -14.05 -5.89 1.80
C ILE A 161 -13.98 -4.37 2.03
N ALA A 162 -13.28 -3.65 1.14
CA ALA A 162 -13.15 -2.21 1.24
C ALA A 162 -14.42 -1.47 0.81
N ASP A 163 -15.08 -1.96 -0.24
CA ASP A 163 -16.35 -1.46 -0.76
C ASP A 163 -17.32 -2.62 -1.02
N PRO A 164 -18.18 -2.96 -0.02
CA PRO A 164 -19.15 -4.05 -0.14
C PRO A 164 -20.27 -3.83 -1.16
N GLU A 165 -20.42 -2.62 -1.71
CA GLU A 165 -21.46 -2.25 -2.67
C GLU A 165 -20.93 -2.20 -4.11
N GLN A 166 -19.66 -2.56 -4.33
CA GLN A 166 -19.05 -2.53 -5.65
C GLN A 166 -19.51 -3.71 -6.53
N VAL A 167 -20.61 -3.50 -7.25
CA VAL A 167 -21.30 -4.49 -8.09
C VAL A 167 -20.37 -5.13 -9.13
N ASP A 168 -19.54 -4.33 -9.81
CA ASP A 168 -18.65 -4.83 -10.86
C ASP A 168 -17.60 -5.81 -10.33
N ALA A 169 -17.04 -5.54 -9.15
CA ALA A 169 -16.10 -6.43 -8.50
C ALA A 169 -16.73 -7.75 -8.09
N ALA A 170 -18.00 -7.75 -7.67
CA ALA A 170 -18.72 -8.98 -7.37
C ALA A 170 -19.04 -9.79 -8.63
N ALA A 171 -19.38 -9.13 -9.73
CA ALA A 171 -19.64 -9.79 -11.00
C ALA A 171 -18.39 -10.43 -11.60
N GLU A 172 -17.28 -9.68 -11.66
CA GLU A 172 -15.99 -10.21 -12.15
C GLU A 172 -15.48 -11.34 -11.24
N LEU A 173 -15.59 -11.21 -9.91
CA LEU A 173 -15.24 -12.28 -8.99
C LEU A 173 -16.12 -13.52 -9.19
N ALA A 174 -17.43 -13.35 -9.39
CA ALA A 174 -18.33 -14.48 -9.61
C ALA A 174 -18.01 -15.22 -10.90
N LEU A 175 -17.74 -14.50 -12.00
CA LEU A 175 -17.28 -15.08 -13.26
C LEU A 175 -15.97 -15.85 -13.06
N LEU A 176 -15.00 -15.25 -12.36
CA LEU A 176 -13.72 -15.90 -12.08
C LEU A 176 -13.89 -17.17 -11.23
N LEU A 177 -14.73 -17.13 -10.19
CA LEU A 177 -15.03 -18.30 -9.36
C LEU A 177 -15.71 -19.42 -10.17
N LYS A 178 -16.64 -19.07 -11.06
CA LYS A 178 -17.31 -20.02 -11.95
C LYS A 178 -16.33 -20.73 -12.87
N ASP A 179 -15.44 -19.97 -13.52
CA ASP A 179 -14.45 -20.50 -14.45
C ASP A 179 -13.47 -21.45 -13.77
N HIS A 180 -13.27 -21.30 -12.45
CA HIS A 180 -12.41 -22.14 -11.62
C HIS A 180 -13.18 -23.21 -10.84
N GLY A 181 -14.43 -23.52 -11.24
CA GLY A 181 -15.23 -24.61 -10.66
C GLY A 181 -15.83 -24.32 -9.28
N ARG A 182 -15.66 -23.11 -8.74
CA ARG A 182 -16.17 -22.66 -7.44
C ARG A 182 -17.55 -22.01 -7.59
N ARG A 183 -18.42 -22.67 -8.34
CA ARG A 183 -19.71 -22.14 -8.78
C ARG A 183 -20.68 -21.85 -7.62
N GLU A 184 -20.69 -22.70 -6.60
CA GLU A 184 -21.53 -22.50 -5.41
C GLU A 184 -21.18 -21.20 -4.67
N GLU A 185 -19.89 -20.92 -4.51
CA GLU A 185 -19.41 -19.65 -3.92
C GLU A 185 -19.83 -18.45 -4.78
N ALA A 186 -19.76 -18.60 -6.10
CA ALA A 186 -20.12 -17.54 -7.02
C ALA A 186 -21.63 -17.22 -6.98
N VAL A 187 -22.50 -18.25 -6.93
CA VAL A 187 -23.95 -18.07 -6.77
C VAL A 187 -24.25 -17.42 -5.42
N ALA A 188 -23.65 -17.90 -4.33
CA ALA A 188 -23.84 -17.31 -3.00
C ALA A 188 -23.42 -15.83 -2.95
N LEU A 189 -22.32 -15.46 -3.60
CA LEU A 189 -21.86 -14.08 -3.73
C LEU A 189 -22.88 -13.21 -4.49
N LEU A 190 -23.36 -13.68 -5.64
CA LEU A 190 -24.34 -12.95 -6.44
C LEU A 190 -25.69 -12.83 -5.74
N ASP A 191 -26.11 -13.84 -4.99
CA ASP A 191 -27.35 -13.77 -4.19
C ASP A 191 -27.26 -12.73 -3.07
N GLN A 192 -26.12 -12.66 -2.38
CA GLN A 192 -25.88 -11.63 -1.38
C GLN A 192 -25.88 -10.23 -2.00
N MET A 193 -25.22 -10.07 -3.16
CA MET A 193 -25.14 -8.77 -3.84
C MET A 193 -26.51 -8.33 -4.37
N ARG A 194 -27.30 -9.26 -4.93
CA ARG A 194 -28.67 -9.00 -5.40
C ARG A 194 -29.61 -8.60 -4.28
N ALA A 195 -29.46 -9.17 -3.10
CA ALA A 195 -30.28 -8.80 -1.95
C ALA A 195 -30.05 -7.34 -1.52
N ARG A 196 -28.85 -6.80 -1.75
CA ARG A 196 -28.51 -5.39 -1.49
C ARG A 196 -28.85 -4.47 -2.65
N HIS A 197 -28.73 -4.96 -3.89
CA HIS A 197 -29.01 -4.22 -5.13
C HIS A 197 -30.09 -4.90 -5.99
N PRO A 198 -31.35 -4.97 -5.53
CA PRO A 198 -32.44 -5.62 -6.26
C PRO A 198 -32.76 -4.93 -7.60
N GLU A 199 -32.38 -3.66 -7.76
CA GLU A 199 -32.52 -2.87 -8.98
C GLU A 199 -31.55 -3.27 -10.10
N HIS A 200 -30.46 -3.97 -9.77
CA HIS A 200 -29.40 -4.25 -10.73
C HIS A 200 -29.73 -5.48 -11.60
N GLU A 201 -30.53 -5.27 -12.65
CA GLU A 201 -31.06 -6.35 -13.50
C GLU A 201 -29.99 -7.30 -14.05
N ALA A 202 -28.84 -6.74 -14.43
CA ALA A 202 -27.80 -7.53 -15.07
C ALA A 202 -27.04 -8.44 -14.07
N LEU A 203 -27.05 -8.12 -12.77
CA LEU A 203 -26.57 -9.02 -11.71
C LEU A 203 -27.57 -10.15 -11.45
N ALA A 204 -28.88 -9.86 -11.52
CA ALA A 204 -29.92 -10.87 -11.48
C ALA A 204 -29.93 -11.80 -12.71
N ARG A 205 -29.48 -11.31 -13.87
CA ARG A 205 -29.25 -12.14 -15.06
C ARG A 205 -28.07 -13.08 -14.84
N LEU A 206 -26.93 -12.54 -14.43
CA LEU A 206 -25.72 -13.34 -14.15
C LEU A 206 -26.00 -14.44 -13.12
N ALA A 207 -26.71 -14.11 -12.04
CA ALA A 207 -27.10 -15.09 -11.01
C ALA A 207 -27.96 -16.24 -11.58
N ARG A 208 -28.92 -15.93 -12.47
CA ARG A 208 -29.77 -16.95 -13.12
C ARG A 208 -28.99 -17.84 -14.08
N GLU A 209 -28.13 -17.27 -14.91
CA GLU A 209 -27.25 -18.06 -15.79
C GLU A 209 -26.37 -19.03 -14.99
N MET A 210 -25.93 -18.58 -13.82
CA MET A 210 -25.12 -19.33 -12.86
C MET A 210 -25.91 -20.37 -12.06
N THR A 211 -27.24 -20.29 -11.98
CA THR A 211 -28.09 -21.36 -11.43
C THR A 211 -28.56 -22.33 -12.50
N ASP A 212 -29.00 -21.84 -13.65
CA ASP A 212 -29.71 -22.63 -14.68
C ASP A 212 -28.77 -23.61 -15.41
N ALA A 213 -27.49 -23.28 -15.57
CA ALA A 213 -26.52 -24.22 -16.13
C ALA A 213 -26.17 -25.39 -15.19
N ALA A 214 -26.86 -25.54 -14.04
CA ALA A 214 -26.76 -26.73 -13.18
C ALA A 214 -27.66 -27.88 -13.69
N ASP A 215 -28.67 -27.58 -14.51
CA ASP A 215 -29.67 -28.57 -14.98
C ASP A 215 -29.40 -29.12 -16.40
N GLY A 216 -28.33 -28.65 -17.06
CA GLY A 216 -27.69 -29.31 -18.20
C GLY A 216 -28.53 -29.52 -19.48
N VAL A 217 -28.57 -28.52 -20.38
CA VAL A 217 -28.60 -28.70 -21.85
C VAL A 217 -28.02 -27.44 -22.52
N GLY A 218 -26.96 -27.56 -23.33
CA GLY A 218 -26.71 -26.63 -24.45
C GLY A 218 -25.46 -25.73 -24.42
N ALA A 219 -24.42 -26.20 -25.11
CA ALA A 219 -23.55 -25.47 -26.04
C ALA A 219 -22.99 -24.07 -25.71
N GLY A 220 -21.67 -24.04 -25.53
CA GLY A 220 -20.71 -23.04 -26.03
C GLY A 220 -21.23 -21.65 -26.42
N ALA A 221 -21.09 -20.71 -25.51
CA ALA A 221 -20.89 -19.30 -25.86
C ALA A 221 -19.59 -18.85 -25.17
N ARG A 222 -18.67 -18.33 -25.99
CA ARG A 222 -17.41 -17.73 -25.53
C ARG A 222 -17.71 -16.64 -24.51
N ALA A 223 -16.87 -16.57 -23.47
CA ALA A 223 -16.77 -15.42 -22.59
C ALA A 223 -16.63 -14.15 -23.45
N GLY A 224 -17.64 -13.29 -23.38
CA GLY A 224 -17.73 -12.05 -24.13
C GLY A 224 -18.91 -11.24 -23.60
N GLU A 225 -18.58 -10.21 -22.81
CA GLU A 225 -19.43 -9.05 -22.50
C GLU A 225 -20.75 -9.33 -21.78
N VAL A 226 -20.69 -9.60 -20.47
CA VAL A 226 -21.74 -9.14 -19.55
C VAL A 226 -21.27 -7.82 -18.96
N SER A 227 -21.48 -6.73 -19.70
CA SER A 227 -21.27 -5.37 -19.20
C SER A 227 -22.46 -4.98 -18.31
N LEU A 228 -22.20 -4.85 -17.02
CA LEU A 228 -23.12 -4.38 -16.00
C LEU A 228 -22.98 -2.86 -15.89
N ASN A 229 -23.80 -2.06 -16.58
CA ASN A 229 -23.78 -0.61 -16.30
C ASN A 229 -25.11 0.09 -16.60
N PRO A 230 -25.82 0.61 -15.58
CA PRO A 230 -26.80 1.65 -15.75
C PRO A 230 -26.27 2.97 -15.13
N GLY A 231 -25.49 3.71 -15.92
CA GLY A 231 -25.36 5.17 -15.82
C GLY A 231 -24.37 5.74 -14.78
N GLY A 232 -23.17 6.10 -15.25
CA GLY A 232 -22.37 7.19 -14.66
C GLY A 232 -20.87 6.91 -14.57
N LEU A 233 -20.14 7.31 -15.62
CA LEU A 233 -18.67 7.38 -15.75
C LEU A 233 -17.94 6.03 -15.98
N ALA A 234 -17.83 5.71 -17.26
CA ALA A 234 -16.75 4.99 -17.95
C ALA A 234 -16.33 3.60 -17.43
N ASP A 235 -16.86 2.55 -18.06
CA ASP A 235 -16.10 1.36 -18.52
C ASP A 235 -16.95 0.58 -19.55
N PRO A 236 -16.43 -0.34 -20.42
CA PRO A 236 -15.03 -0.70 -20.76
C PRO A 236 -14.73 -0.95 -22.28
N VAL A 237 -13.43 -1.04 -22.67
CA VAL A 237 -12.82 -1.88 -23.76
C VAL A 237 -13.25 -1.61 -25.24
N MET A 238 -12.38 -1.24 -26.20
CA MET A 238 -11.69 -2.17 -27.16
C MET A 238 -10.73 -1.45 -28.19
N ALA A 239 -9.66 -2.17 -28.60
CA ALA A 239 -8.86 -2.17 -29.87
C ALA A 239 -7.66 -1.21 -30.20
N SER A 240 -6.43 -1.68 -29.88
CA SER A 240 -5.15 -1.77 -30.64
C SER A 240 -4.58 -0.60 -31.48
N ALA A 241 -3.40 -0.09 -31.08
CA ALA A 241 -2.12 -0.19 -31.82
C ALA A 241 -0.90 0.20 -30.96
N LEU A 242 0.19 -0.57 -31.13
CA LEU A 242 1.63 -0.31 -30.85
C LEU A 242 2.28 -1.45 -30.07
N ARG A 243 2.56 -2.54 -30.81
CA ARG A 243 3.71 -3.39 -30.50
C ARG A 243 4.96 -2.65 -30.93
N MET A 244 5.67 -2.05 -29.99
CA MET A 244 7.10 -1.81 -30.13
C MET A 244 7.86 -2.39 -28.94
N THR A 245 8.23 -3.66 -29.13
CA THR A 245 9.47 -4.28 -28.64
C THR A 245 9.91 -3.95 -27.20
N ALA A 246 9.19 -4.46 -26.21
CA ALA A 246 9.83 -4.85 -24.95
C ALA A 246 9.93 -6.37 -24.91
N THR A 247 11.15 -6.86 -25.02
CA THR A 247 11.51 -8.28 -24.94
C THR A 247 10.86 -8.98 -23.73
N PRO A 248 10.62 -10.31 -23.78
CA PRO A 248 10.03 -11.08 -22.67
C PRO A 248 10.74 -10.92 -21.31
N ARG A 249 11.95 -10.36 -21.28
CA ARG A 249 12.73 -10.12 -20.06
C ARG A 249 12.32 -8.85 -19.29
N VAL A 250 11.91 -7.79 -19.98
CA VAL A 250 11.49 -6.52 -19.33
C VAL A 250 10.07 -6.65 -18.77
N ALA A 251 9.18 -7.34 -19.50
CA ALA A 251 7.84 -7.66 -19.02
C ALA A 251 7.87 -8.56 -17.77
N SER A 252 8.82 -9.49 -17.69
CA SER A 252 9.01 -10.35 -16.51
C SER A 252 9.52 -9.57 -15.29
N ALA A 253 10.43 -8.62 -15.47
CA ALA A 253 10.96 -7.82 -14.36
C ALA A 253 9.91 -6.87 -13.77
N THR A 254 9.17 -6.17 -14.64
CA THR A 254 8.07 -5.29 -14.22
C THR A 254 6.94 -6.05 -13.52
N LEU A 255 6.62 -7.26 -13.98
CA LEU A 255 5.69 -8.16 -13.29
C LEU A 255 6.21 -8.57 -11.91
N CYS A 256 7.49 -8.95 -11.79
CA CYS A 256 8.10 -9.28 -10.50
C CYS A 256 8.04 -8.10 -9.53
N ASP A 257 8.36 -6.89 -9.97
CA ASP A 257 8.33 -5.68 -9.15
C ASP A 257 6.91 -5.40 -8.64
N ALA A 258 5.91 -5.49 -9.51
CA ALA A 258 4.52 -5.24 -9.13
C ALA A 258 3.99 -6.29 -8.13
N LEU A 259 4.24 -7.58 -8.40
CA LEU A 259 3.86 -8.67 -7.49
C LEU A 259 4.61 -8.57 -6.16
N PHE A 260 5.87 -8.15 -6.17
CA PHE A 260 6.66 -7.92 -4.96
C PHE A 260 6.08 -6.79 -4.10
N MET A 261 5.71 -5.67 -4.73
CA MET A 261 5.07 -4.55 -4.04
C MET A 261 3.74 -4.94 -3.41
N GLU A 262 2.94 -5.77 -4.11
CA GLU A 262 1.71 -6.33 -3.58
C GLU A 262 1.94 -7.29 -2.41
N GLY A 263 2.92 -8.18 -2.52
CA GLY A 263 3.35 -9.03 -1.41
C GLY A 263 3.75 -8.23 -0.17
N CYS A 264 4.50 -7.14 -0.36
CA CYS A 264 4.88 -6.20 0.70
C CYS A 264 3.67 -5.47 1.32
N ARG A 265 2.65 -5.14 0.52
CA ARG A 265 1.41 -4.51 1.01
C ARG A 265 0.62 -5.47 1.89
N HIS A 266 0.41 -6.71 1.45
CA HIS A 266 -0.27 -7.73 2.26
C HIS A 266 0.50 -8.07 3.53
N HIS A 267 1.84 -8.09 3.47
CA HIS A 267 2.69 -8.29 4.64
C HIS A 267 2.45 -7.20 5.69
N ARG A 268 2.49 -5.93 5.28
CA ARG A 268 2.21 -4.78 6.15
C ARG A 268 0.80 -4.80 6.73
N ALA A 269 -0.16 -5.35 5.99
CA ALA A 269 -1.54 -5.54 6.46
C ALA A 269 -1.73 -6.77 7.38
N GLY A 270 -0.66 -7.50 7.71
CA GLY A 270 -0.73 -8.72 8.54
C GLY A 270 -1.36 -9.93 7.84
N LYS A 271 -1.62 -9.84 6.53
CA LYS A 271 -2.21 -10.91 5.72
C LYS A 271 -1.13 -11.88 5.25
N ILE A 272 -0.57 -12.65 6.19
CA ILE A 272 0.63 -13.49 6.01
C ILE A 272 0.50 -14.48 4.84
N GLU A 273 -0.58 -15.27 4.78
CA GLU A 273 -0.76 -16.26 3.72
C GLU A 273 -0.90 -15.64 2.32
N ARG A 274 -1.56 -14.48 2.22
CA ARG A 274 -1.66 -13.76 0.94
C ARG A 274 -0.32 -13.20 0.50
N SER A 275 0.40 -12.56 1.42
CA SER A 275 1.76 -12.06 1.15
C SER A 275 2.69 -13.16 0.64
N LYS A 276 2.64 -14.34 1.29
CA LYS A 276 3.39 -15.52 0.88
C LYS A 276 3.12 -15.93 -0.57
N ARG A 277 1.85 -15.99 -1.00
CA ARG A 277 1.48 -16.35 -2.38
C ARG A 277 2.09 -15.40 -3.42
N PHE A 278 2.03 -14.10 -3.16
CA PHE A 278 2.65 -13.09 -4.04
C PHE A 278 4.17 -13.28 -4.13
N PHE A 279 4.85 -13.46 -3.00
CA PHE A 279 6.29 -13.71 -2.97
C PHE A 279 6.68 -15.03 -3.64
N GLU A 280 5.93 -16.11 -3.43
CA GLU A 280 6.15 -17.38 -4.11
C GLU A 280 6.02 -17.21 -5.63
N ARG A 281 5.01 -16.45 -6.10
CA ARG A 281 4.87 -16.17 -7.53
C ARG A 281 6.02 -15.35 -8.10
N VAL A 282 6.55 -14.39 -7.36
CA VAL A 282 7.76 -13.67 -7.79
C VAL A 282 8.93 -14.62 -7.95
N LEU A 283 9.14 -15.57 -7.03
CA LEU A 283 10.23 -16.55 -7.14
C LEU A 283 10.01 -17.63 -8.21
N GLU A 284 8.76 -17.90 -8.59
CA GLU A 284 8.46 -18.75 -9.76
C GLU A 284 8.89 -18.08 -11.07
N ILE A 285 8.73 -16.76 -11.17
CA ILE A 285 9.09 -15.96 -12.35
C ILE A 285 10.58 -15.63 -12.36
N ASP A 286 11.09 -15.12 -11.25
CA ASP A 286 12.50 -14.81 -11.01
C ASP A 286 13.00 -15.45 -9.70
N PRO A 287 13.56 -16.68 -9.79
CA PRO A 287 14.12 -17.37 -8.62
C PRO A 287 15.28 -16.62 -7.95
N ALA A 288 15.88 -15.65 -8.63
CA ALA A 288 17.00 -14.87 -8.13
C ALA A 288 16.57 -13.49 -7.57
N HIS A 289 15.26 -13.24 -7.41
CA HIS A 289 14.76 -11.96 -6.90
C HIS A 289 15.12 -11.77 -5.41
N ILE A 290 16.23 -11.06 -5.16
CA ILE A 290 16.87 -10.93 -3.84
C ILE A 290 15.91 -10.36 -2.79
N SER A 291 15.17 -9.30 -3.13
CA SER A 291 14.24 -8.67 -2.19
C SER A 291 13.14 -9.63 -1.74
N THR A 292 12.66 -10.49 -2.64
CA THR A 292 11.66 -11.51 -2.28
C THR A 292 12.27 -12.61 -1.42
N LEU A 293 13.49 -13.07 -1.72
CA LEU A 293 14.18 -14.05 -0.89
C LEU A 293 14.33 -13.56 0.56
N CYS A 294 14.72 -12.29 0.74
CA CYS A 294 14.82 -11.67 2.07
C CYS A 294 13.45 -11.59 2.77
N ASN A 295 12.43 -11.06 2.10
CA ASN A 295 11.11 -10.87 2.70
C ASN A 295 10.38 -12.18 2.99
N LEU A 296 10.45 -13.16 2.09
CA LEU A 296 9.90 -14.50 2.31
C LEU A 296 10.68 -15.26 3.40
N GLY A 297 11.99 -15.03 3.53
CA GLY A 297 12.81 -15.53 4.64
C GLY A 297 12.35 -14.97 5.98
N ALA A 298 12.15 -13.66 6.08
CA ALA A 298 11.60 -13.02 7.27
C ALA A 298 10.18 -13.53 7.59
N LEU A 299 9.35 -13.74 6.57
CA LEU A 299 8.02 -14.33 6.73
C LEU A 299 8.07 -15.76 7.27
N ALA A 300 9.01 -16.57 6.77
CA ALA A 300 9.23 -17.93 7.25
C ALA A 300 9.66 -17.94 8.73
N LEU A 301 10.50 -17.00 9.17
CA LEU A 301 10.85 -16.84 10.59
C LEU A 301 9.63 -16.50 11.46
N ALA A 302 8.79 -15.57 11.00
CA ALA A 302 7.57 -15.20 11.71
C ALA A 302 6.60 -16.39 11.87
N LEU A 303 6.62 -17.33 10.92
CA LEU A 303 5.85 -18.58 10.95
C LEU A 303 6.57 -19.71 11.70
N GLY A 304 7.79 -19.50 12.21
CA GLY A 304 8.59 -20.49 12.93
C GLY A 304 9.36 -21.48 12.05
N ASP A 305 9.33 -21.33 10.72
CA ASP A 305 10.08 -22.18 9.78
C ASP A 305 11.52 -21.66 9.61
N VAL A 306 12.33 -21.91 10.64
CA VAL A 306 13.74 -21.49 10.72
C VAL A 306 14.57 -22.12 9.59
N ALA A 307 14.27 -23.37 9.21
CA ALA A 307 15.01 -24.08 8.18
C ALA A 307 14.81 -23.42 6.81
N ARG A 308 13.56 -23.13 6.42
CA ARG A 308 13.27 -22.43 5.17
C ARG A 308 13.82 -21.02 5.16
N ALA A 309 13.74 -20.30 6.28
CA ALA A 309 14.32 -18.96 6.41
C ALA A 309 15.83 -18.95 6.16
N GLN A 310 16.58 -19.90 6.73
CA GLN A 310 18.02 -20.02 6.51
C GLN A 310 18.35 -20.28 5.04
N ILE A 311 17.59 -21.16 4.37
CA ILE A 311 17.79 -21.45 2.95
C ILE A 311 17.56 -20.21 2.08
N LEU A 312 16.43 -19.52 2.28
CA LEU A 312 16.06 -18.33 1.51
C LEU A 312 17.07 -17.19 1.71
N ALA A 313 17.44 -16.93 2.97
CA ALA A 313 18.40 -15.88 3.29
C ALA A 313 19.82 -16.22 2.81
N GLN A 314 20.23 -17.50 2.86
CA GLN A 314 21.51 -17.94 2.32
C GLN A 314 21.56 -17.80 0.79
N SER A 315 20.46 -18.07 0.09
CA SER A 315 20.33 -17.80 -1.35
C SER A 315 20.48 -16.31 -1.64
N ALA A 316 19.82 -15.44 -0.86
CA ALA A 316 19.94 -13.99 -1.01
C ALA A 316 21.39 -13.50 -0.83
N VAL A 317 22.10 -13.99 0.18
CA VAL A 317 23.53 -13.64 0.41
C VAL A 317 24.44 -14.21 -0.68
N THR A 318 24.14 -15.39 -1.22
CA THR A 318 24.90 -15.97 -2.34
C THR A 318 24.77 -15.12 -3.60
N LEU A 319 23.57 -14.62 -3.88
CA LEU A 319 23.29 -13.77 -5.04
C LEU A 319 23.82 -12.34 -4.88
N ALA A 320 23.73 -11.78 -3.67
CA ALA A 320 24.18 -10.42 -3.37
C ALA A 320 24.95 -10.37 -2.04
N PRO A 321 26.25 -10.76 -2.04
CA PRO A 321 27.05 -10.86 -0.82
C PRO A 321 27.32 -9.51 -0.13
N GLU A 322 27.25 -8.42 -0.89
CA GLU A 322 27.48 -7.04 -0.43
C GLU A 322 26.18 -6.29 -0.10
N LEU A 323 25.02 -6.97 -0.15
CA LEU A 323 23.74 -6.35 0.22
C LEU A 323 23.48 -6.50 1.72
N ALA A 324 23.49 -5.39 2.45
CA ALA A 324 23.25 -5.38 3.90
C ALA A 324 21.91 -6.03 4.32
N PRO A 325 20.75 -5.75 3.69
CA PRO A 325 19.51 -6.46 3.98
C PRO A 325 19.58 -7.99 3.87
N ALA A 326 20.32 -8.53 2.91
CA ALA A 326 20.48 -9.99 2.77
C ALA A 326 21.31 -10.57 3.93
N ARG A 327 22.36 -9.85 4.35
CA ARG A 327 23.17 -10.23 5.52
C ARG A 327 22.35 -10.21 6.81
N VAL A 328 21.48 -9.20 6.99
CA VAL A 328 20.57 -9.15 8.15
C VAL A 328 19.58 -10.30 8.12
N ALA A 329 18.91 -10.56 6.99
CA ALA A 329 17.97 -11.68 6.89
C ALA A 329 18.63 -13.03 7.26
N LEU A 330 19.90 -13.23 6.86
CA LEU A 330 20.64 -14.44 7.23
C LEU A 330 21.02 -14.45 8.71
N ALA A 331 21.40 -13.29 9.27
CA ALA A 331 21.69 -13.15 10.70
C ALA A 331 20.46 -13.46 11.56
N ASP A 332 19.30 -12.90 11.22
CA ASP A 332 18.02 -13.18 11.89
C ASP A 332 17.70 -14.68 11.86
N ALA A 333 17.89 -15.32 10.70
CA ALA A 333 17.60 -16.73 10.52
C ALA A 333 18.59 -17.65 11.27
N MET A 334 19.87 -17.25 11.36
CA MET A 334 20.86 -17.95 12.17
C MET A 334 20.59 -17.81 13.66
N LEU A 335 20.18 -16.62 14.10
CA LEU A 335 19.84 -16.35 15.50
C LEU A 335 18.65 -17.19 15.96
N ALA A 336 17.59 -17.24 15.15
CA ALA A 336 16.43 -18.10 15.41
C ALA A 336 16.80 -19.59 15.45
N GLY A 337 17.86 -19.99 14.73
CA GLY A 337 18.44 -21.33 14.77
C GLY A 337 19.44 -21.57 15.92
N GLY A 338 19.61 -20.61 16.84
CA GLY A 338 20.52 -20.71 17.98
C GLY A 338 22.01 -20.51 17.64
N LYS A 339 22.35 -20.13 16.40
CA LYS A 339 23.73 -19.91 15.95
C LYS A 339 24.17 -18.47 16.23
N VAL A 340 24.24 -18.11 17.51
CA VAL A 340 24.42 -16.72 17.98
C VAL A 340 25.70 -16.08 17.43
N GLU A 341 26.84 -16.76 17.50
CA GLU A 341 28.13 -16.20 17.07
C GLU A 341 28.16 -15.92 15.56
N GLN A 342 27.56 -16.83 14.77
CA GLN A 342 27.47 -16.66 13.32
C GLN A 342 26.53 -15.50 12.99
N ALA A 343 25.38 -15.41 13.66
CA ALA A 343 24.44 -14.29 13.49
C ALA A 343 25.13 -12.94 13.76
N GLN A 344 25.87 -12.81 14.86
CA GLN A 344 26.62 -11.58 15.17
C GLN A 344 27.65 -11.23 14.09
N ALA A 345 28.36 -12.21 13.53
CA ALA A 345 29.30 -11.96 12.44
C ALA A 345 28.59 -11.40 11.20
N HIS A 346 27.41 -11.91 10.85
CA HIS A 346 26.61 -11.41 9.75
C HIS A 346 26.05 -10.01 10.00
N TYR A 347 25.60 -9.68 11.22
CA TYR A 347 25.20 -8.31 11.57
C TYR A 347 26.36 -7.32 11.50
N ARG A 348 27.54 -7.69 12.03
CA ARG A 348 28.74 -6.84 11.91
C ARG A 348 29.08 -6.58 10.44
N LYS A 349 29.00 -7.60 9.59
CA LYS A 349 29.20 -7.43 8.15
C LYS A 349 28.13 -6.53 7.52
N ALA A 350 26.87 -6.65 7.92
CA ALA A 350 25.81 -5.76 7.44
C ALA A 350 26.07 -4.29 7.81
N LEU A 351 26.61 -4.03 9.01
CA LEU A 351 27.00 -2.70 9.47
C LEU A 351 28.23 -2.14 8.75
N GLU A 352 29.20 -2.99 8.41
CA GLU A 352 30.34 -2.58 7.56
C GLU A 352 29.86 -2.11 6.16
N LEU A 353 28.87 -2.80 5.61
CA LEU A 353 28.31 -2.49 4.28
C LEU A 353 27.43 -1.24 4.28
N ALA A 354 26.71 -0.99 5.38
CA ALA A 354 25.76 0.11 5.49
C ALA A 354 25.86 0.83 6.86
N PRO A 355 26.99 1.52 7.15
CA PRO A 355 27.23 2.13 8.46
C PRO A 355 26.28 3.29 8.78
N GLY A 356 25.69 3.91 7.76
CA GLY A 356 24.71 5.00 7.90
C GLY A 356 23.25 4.53 7.91
N ASN A 357 22.98 3.23 7.99
CA ASN A 357 21.61 2.69 7.97
C ASN A 357 21.10 2.46 9.39
N ASP A 358 20.17 3.30 9.84
CA ASP A 358 19.56 3.24 11.17
C ASP A 358 18.78 1.93 11.39
N ALA A 359 18.12 1.41 10.36
CA ALA A 359 17.36 0.17 10.43
C ALA A 359 18.24 -1.05 10.72
N VAL A 360 19.44 -1.12 10.14
CA VAL A 360 20.40 -2.21 10.41
C VAL A 360 20.90 -2.15 11.85
N HIS A 361 21.21 -0.94 12.35
CA HIS A 361 21.55 -0.74 13.76
C HIS A 361 20.42 -1.18 14.69
N ALA A 362 19.18 -0.81 14.39
CA ALA A 362 18.02 -1.18 15.20
C ALA A 362 17.75 -2.69 15.18
N GLN A 363 17.85 -3.34 14.01
CA GLN A 363 17.67 -4.79 13.89
C GLN A 363 18.74 -5.55 14.69
N TYR A 364 20.00 -5.13 14.61
CA TYR A 364 21.04 -5.76 15.41
C TYR A 364 20.85 -5.52 16.92
N ALA A 365 20.40 -4.33 17.33
CA ALA A 365 20.08 -4.04 18.72
C ALA A 365 18.94 -4.92 19.26
N MET A 366 17.89 -5.14 18.45
CA MET A 366 16.80 -6.06 18.80
C MET A 366 17.30 -7.51 18.95
N ALA A 367 18.18 -7.94 18.06
CA ALA A 367 18.82 -9.25 18.14
C ALA A 367 19.66 -9.42 19.42
N LEU A 368 20.48 -8.43 19.76
CA LEU A 368 21.27 -8.42 21.00
C LEU A 368 20.38 -8.44 22.24
N GLN A 369 19.27 -7.68 22.23
CA GLN A 369 18.28 -7.71 23.30
C GLN A 369 17.65 -9.10 23.45
N ALA A 370 17.36 -9.80 22.35
CA ALA A 370 16.83 -11.17 22.40
C ALA A 370 17.83 -12.19 22.96
N ILE A 371 19.13 -11.96 22.76
CA ILE A 371 20.22 -12.77 23.35
C ILE A 371 20.44 -12.41 24.84
N GLY A 372 20.00 -11.23 25.28
CA GLY A 372 20.22 -10.69 26.62
C GLY A 372 21.46 -9.81 26.75
N ASP A 373 22.12 -9.49 25.64
CA ASP A 373 23.25 -8.55 25.61
C ASP A 373 22.73 -7.10 25.55
N LEU A 374 22.22 -6.64 26.70
CA LEU A 374 21.54 -5.36 26.82
C LEU A 374 22.50 -4.17 26.67
N ASP A 375 23.79 -4.37 26.95
CA ASP A 375 24.80 -3.32 26.93
C ASP A 375 25.12 -2.92 25.49
N ASP A 376 25.42 -3.91 24.65
CA ASP A 376 25.66 -3.68 23.22
C ASP A 376 24.37 -3.29 22.50
N ALA A 377 23.22 -3.85 22.90
CA ALA A 377 21.92 -3.43 22.36
C ALA A 377 21.68 -1.92 22.54
N MET A 378 21.99 -1.37 23.72
CA MET A 378 21.89 0.07 23.97
C MET A 378 22.83 0.88 23.07
N VAL A 379 24.06 0.41 22.82
CA VAL A 379 25.02 1.08 21.93
C VAL A 379 24.44 1.19 20.51
N HIS A 380 23.88 0.11 19.99
CA HIS A 380 23.32 0.09 18.64
C HIS A 380 22.01 0.89 18.53
N PHE A 381 21.14 0.88 19.54
CA PHE A 381 19.97 1.77 19.56
C PHE A 381 20.38 3.25 19.61
N LEU A 382 21.39 3.62 20.42
CA LEU A 382 21.92 4.98 20.44
C LEU A 382 22.48 5.39 19.08
N ALA A 383 23.20 4.50 18.39
CA ALA A 383 23.65 4.76 17.02
C ALA A 383 22.47 5.00 16.06
N ALA A 384 21.42 4.17 16.10
CA ALA A 384 20.21 4.37 15.30
C ALA A 384 19.53 5.73 15.58
N THR A 385 19.46 6.17 16.85
CA THR A 385 18.91 7.50 17.19
C THR A 385 19.75 8.65 16.64
N ARG A 386 21.09 8.51 16.59
CA ARG A 386 21.99 9.54 16.02
C ARG A 386 21.86 9.63 14.50
N ILE A 387 21.81 8.49 13.83
CA ILE A 387 21.66 8.43 12.36
C ILE A 387 20.31 9.04 11.93
N SER A 388 19.24 8.71 12.65
CA SER A 388 17.90 9.27 12.43
C SER A 388 17.71 10.70 12.97
N GLN A 389 18.80 11.39 13.30
CA GLN A 389 18.81 12.77 13.81
C GLN A 389 17.85 13.01 15.00
N GLN A 390 17.66 12.00 15.84
CA GLN A 390 16.80 12.04 17.02
C GLN A 390 15.29 12.23 16.72
N GLN A 391 14.85 11.92 15.50
CA GLN A 391 13.45 12.15 15.10
C GLN A 391 12.57 10.88 15.14
N SER A 392 13.14 9.73 15.50
CA SER A 392 12.44 8.44 15.47
C SER A 392 11.96 7.99 16.86
N PRO A 393 10.65 8.14 17.20
CA PRO A 393 10.12 7.76 18.52
C PRO A 393 10.31 6.27 18.82
N ARG A 394 10.18 5.40 17.80
CA ARG A 394 10.36 3.94 17.90
C ARG A 394 11.71 3.53 18.51
N PHE A 395 12.78 4.25 18.20
CA PHE A 395 14.13 3.90 18.69
C PHE A 395 14.31 4.29 20.14
N TYR A 396 13.73 5.41 20.56
CA TYR A 396 13.69 5.83 21.95
C TYR A 396 12.80 4.93 22.80
N GLU A 397 11.69 4.45 22.25
CA GLU A 397 10.86 3.44 22.89
C GLU A 397 11.66 2.15 23.13
N ALA A 398 12.29 1.62 22.08
CA ALA A 398 13.09 0.41 22.16
C ALA A 398 14.25 0.57 23.16
N LEU A 399 15.01 1.67 23.07
CA LEU A 399 16.08 2.01 24.01
C LEU A 399 15.57 2.07 25.46
N GLY A 400 14.40 2.66 25.67
CA GLY A 400 13.76 2.75 26.99
C GLY A 400 13.42 1.38 27.56
N ARG A 401 12.85 0.49 26.74
CA ARG A 401 12.59 -0.91 27.11
C ARG A 401 13.89 -1.67 27.41
N THR A 402 14.95 -1.49 26.62
CA THR A 402 16.26 -2.10 26.87
C THR A 402 16.87 -1.60 28.19
N CYS A 403 16.80 -0.30 28.46
CA CYS A 403 17.25 0.28 29.74
C CYS A 403 16.49 -0.31 30.92
N ALA A 404 15.17 -0.46 30.80
CA ALA A 404 14.32 -1.04 31.83
C ALA A 404 14.69 -2.51 32.10
N ALA A 405 14.90 -3.30 31.03
CA ALA A 405 15.33 -4.70 31.14
C ALA A 405 16.70 -4.84 31.82
N ARG A 406 17.59 -3.86 31.66
CA ARG A 406 18.91 -3.80 32.32
C ARG A 406 18.81 -3.35 33.80
N GLY A 407 17.63 -2.93 34.25
CA GLY A 407 17.42 -2.34 35.58
C GLY A 407 17.80 -0.85 35.69
N ASN A 408 18.10 -0.19 34.57
CA ASN A 408 18.34 1.26 34.53
C ASN A 408 17.02 2.02 34.38
N SER A 409 16.26 2.13 35.47
CA SER A 409 14.95 2.80 35.49
C SER A 409 15.04 4.28 35.11
N GLN A 410 16.12 4.97 35.46
CA GLN A 410 16.31 6.39 35.13
C GLN A 410 16.55 6.59 33.62
N GLY A 411 17.43 5.79 33.02
CA GLY A 411 17.66 5.81 31.57
C GLY A 411 16.42 5.40 30.77
N ALA A 412 15.64 4.46 31.31
CA ALA A 412 14.36 4.06 30.72
C ALA A 412 13.36 5.22 30.72
N GLU A 413 13.17 5.88 31.86
CA GLU A 413 12.26 7.03 31.98
C GLU A 413 12.64 8.18 31.03
N ILE A 414 13.93 8.51 30.93
CA ILE A 414 14.42 9.57 30.02
C ILE A 414 14.11 9.21 28.57
N SER A 415 14.45 8.00 28.15
CA SER A 415 14.28 7.56 26.76
C SER A 415 12.80 7.49 26.38
N LEU A 416 11.95 6.93 27.25
CA LEU A 416 10.51 6.82 27.01
C LEU A 416 9.82 8.18 26.98
N LYS A 417 10.19 9.11 27.86
CA LYS A 417 9.68 10.49 27.79
C LYS A 417 10.10 11.20 26.52
N HIS A 418 11.31 10.93 26.00
CA HIS A 418 11.73 11.47 24.73
C HIS A 418 10.92 10.89 23.55
N ALA A 419 10.62 9.58 23.57
CA ALA A 419 9.72 8.96 22.60
C ALA A 419 8.34 9.65 22.60
N LEU A 420 7.78 9.92 23.79
CA LEU A 420 6.50 10.61 23.96
C LEU A 420 6.54 12.11 23.60
N ALA A 421 7.69 12.75 23.70
CA ALA A 421 7.86 14.13 23.24
C ALA A 421 7.84 14.24 21.71
N LEU A 422 8.35 13.22 21.02
CA LEU A 422 8.30 13.11 19.56
C LEU A 422 6.92 12.66 19.07
N ASP A 423 6.33 11.66 19.71
CA ASP A 423 4.99 11.16 19.42
C ASP A 423 4.20 10.88 20.72
N PRO A 424 3.33 11.81 21.13
CA PRO A 424 2.48 11.63 22.31
C PRO A 424 1.49 10.46 22.20
N ARG A 425 1.25 9.95 20.98
CA ARG A 425 0.31 8.85 20.69
C ARG A 425 0.98 7.48 20.69
N CYS A 426 2.26 7.39 21.05
CA CYS A 426 2.98 6.13 21.14
C CYS A 426 2.48 5.27 22.32
N VAL A 427 1.55 4.36 22.05
CA VAL A 427 0.96 3.42 23.04
C VAL A 427 2.05 2.62 23.74
N GLY A 428 3.01 2.09 22.97
CA GLY A 428 4.11 1.27 23.49
C GLY A 428 5.00 2.02 24.49
N ALA A 429 5.26 3.31 24.27
CA ALA A 429 6.03 4.14 25.20
C ALA A 429 5.27 4.41 26.51
N HIS A 430 3.96 4.67 26.44
CA HIS A 430 3.10 4.79 27.64
C HIS A 430 3.08 3.49 28.46
N CYS A 431 2.90 2.34 27.80
CA CYS A 431 2.92 1.03 28.46
C CYS A 431 4.27 0.73 29.11
N ALA A 432 5.37 0.96 28.38
CA ALA A 432 6.72 0.75 28.91
C ALA A 432 7.03 1.68 30.11
N LEU A 433 6.56 2.94 30.05
CA LEU A 433 6.75 3.90 31.14
C LEU A 433 5.93 3.50 32.38
N GLY A 434 4.72 2.98 32.17
CA GLY A 434 3.90 2.41 33.23
C GLY A 434 4.59 1.26 33.96
N GLU A 435 5.23 0.34 33.24
CA GLU A 435 6.00 -0.77 33.84
C GLU A 435 7.23 -0.25 34.61
N VAL A 436 7.95 0.75 34.07
CA VAL A 436 9.10 1.36 34.76
C VAL A 436 8.66 2.00 36.08
N TYR A 437 7.56 2.74 36.09
CA TYR A 437 7.01 3.34 37.30
C TYR A 437 6.49 2.31 38.29
N LEU A 438 5.84 1.25 37.81
CA LEU A 438 5.35 0.17 38.66
C LEU A 438 6.52 -0.54 39.36
N GLY A 439 7.61 -0.81 38.64
CA GLY A 439 8.84 -1.37 39.22
C GLY A 439 9.54 -0.44 40.22
N ALA A 440 9.37 0.88 40.06
CA ALA A 440 9.89 1.90 40.98
C ALA A 440 8.96 2.19 42.18
N GLY A 441 7.82 1.49 42.32
CA GLY A 441 6.82 1.77 43.37
C GLY A 441 6.01 3.05 43.18
N ARG A 442 6.14 3.71 42.02
CA ARG A 442 5.41 4.95 41.68
C ARG A 442 4.02 4.61 41.12
N HIS A 443 3.17 4.00 41.95
CA HIS A 443 1.89 3.43 41.50
C HIS A 443 0.93 4.46 40.85
N GLY A 444 0.99 5.73 41.27
CA GLY A 444 0.18 6.79 40.66
C GLY A 444 0.61 7.17 39.26
N ASP A 445 1.90 7.33 39.05
CA ASP A 445 2.45 7.63 37.73
C ASP A 445 2.27 6.44 36.79
N ALA A 446 2.41 5.21 37.31
CA ALA A 446 2.16 3.98 36.57
C ALA A 446 0.72 3.90 36.06
N GLU A 447 -0.27 4.13 36.95
CA GLU A 447 -1.69 4.12 36.57
C GLU A 447 -2.00 5.21 35.53
N ALA A 448 -1.44 6.41 35.69
CA ALA A 448 -1.61 7.48 34.72
C ALA A 448 -1.05 7.12 33.34
N ALA A 449 0.14 6.52 33.28
CA ALA A 449 0.76 6.08 32.03
C ALA A 449 -0.06 4.97 31.35
N PHE A 450 -0.50 3.95 32.09
CA PHE A 450 -1.35 2.89 31.52
C PHE A 450 -2.72 3.41 31.07
N ARG A 451 -3.32 4.37 31.79
CA ARG A 451 -4.57 5.00 31.33
C ARG A 451 -4.37 5.84 30.08
N ALA A 452 -3.23 6.54 29.93
CA ALA A 452 -2.92 7.25 28.70
C ALA A 452 -2.81 6.29 27.51
N ALA A 453 -2.21 5.11 27.69
CA ALA A 453 -2.22 4.05 26.68
C ALA A 453 -3.65 3.59 26.32
N LEU A 454 -4.53 3.40 27.31
CA LEU A 454 -5.92 2.98 27.07
C LEU A 454 -6.81 4.04 26.40
N VAL A 455 -6.47 5.32 26.54
CA VAL A 455 -7.14 6.40 25.77
C VAL A 455 -6.81 6.29 24.28
N LEU A 456 -5.60 5.85 23.95
CA LEU A 456 -5.11 5.72 22.58
C LEU A 456 -5.53 4.39 21.94
N ASP A 457 -5.45 3.31 22.70
CA ASP A 457 -5.97 1.98 22.33
C ASP A 457 -6.72 1.37 23.52
N ALA A 458 -8.05 1.46 23.46
CA ALA A 458 -8.92 0.94 24.51
C ALA A 458 -8.78 -0.57 24.72
N ASN A 459 -8.28 -1.32 23.73
CA ASN A 459 -8.15 -2.76 23.77
C ASN A 459 -6.73 -3.25 24.09
N ASP A 460 -5.78 -2.36 24.38
CA ASP A 460 -4.42 -2.76 24.73
C ASP A 460 -4.40 -3.61 26.02
N LEU A 461 -4.06 -4.89 25.87
CA LEU A 461 -4.06 -5.86 26.96
C LEU A 461 -2.99 -5.57 28.01
N GLN A 462 -1.84 -5.03 27.61
CA GLN A 462 -0.75 -4.71 28.52
C GLN A 462 -1.16 -3.56 29.45
N ALA A 463 -1.75 -2.51 28.89
CA ALA A 463 -2.23 -1.36 29.63
C ALA A 463 -3.37 -1.74 30.59
N ARG A 464 -4.33 -2.57 30.16
CA ARG A 464 -5.42 -3.06 31.05
C ARG A 464 -4.85 -3.81 32.26
N ARG A 465 -3.95 -4.77 32.01
CA ARG A 465 -3.28 -5.53 33.08
C ARG A 465 -2.44 -4.63 33.98
N GLY A 466 -1.78 -3.62 33.41
CA GLY A 466 -1.02 -2.62 34.13
C GLY A 466 -1.90 -1.84 35.13
N VAL A 467 -3.06 -1.36 34.71
CA VAL A 467 -4.03 -0.68 35.59
C VAL A 467 -4.49 -1.60 36.73
N GLU A 468 -4.86 -2.86 36.44
CA GLU A 468 -5.27 -3.82 37.47
C GLU A 468 -4.17 -4.07 38.51
N ARG A 469 -2.92 -4.25 38.05
CA ARG A 469 -1.75 -4.42 38.93
C ARG A 469 -1.51 -3.18 39.81
N THR A 470 -1.62 -1.98 39.25
CA THR A 470 -1.47 -0.74 40.03
C THR A 470 -2.56 -0.55 41.08
N ALA A 471 -3.81 -0.89 40.75
CA ALA A 471 -4.94 -0.80 41.66
C ALA A 471 -4.81 -1.79 42.84
N HIS A 472 -4.34 -3.01 42.56
CA HIS A 472 -4.07 -4.01 43.59
C HIS A 472 -2.94 -3.57 44.53
N ALA A 473 -1.83 -3.04 43.98
CA ALA A 473 -0.70 -2.55 44.78
C ALA A 473 -1.13 -1.40 45.72
N ARG A 474 -1.92 -0.44 45.23
CA ARG A 474 -2.43 0.69 46.02
C ARG A 474 -3.38 0.28 47.14
N ARG A 475 -4.21 -0.74 46.93
CA ARG A 475 -5.09 -1.27 48.00
C ARG A 475 -4.28 -1.90 49.12
N PHE A 476 -3.23 -2.65 48.78
CA PHE A 476 -2.30 -3.20 49.78
C PHE A 476 -1.57 -2.12 50.58
N GLU A 477 -1.19 -1.01 49.95
CA GLU A 477 -0.59 0.13 50.66
C GLU A 477 -1.59 0.86 51.57
N ALA A 478 -2.86 0.94 51.16
CA ALA A 478 -3.92 1.57 51.94
C ALA A 478 -4.37 0.71 53.13
N ASP A 479 -4.46 -0.62 52.95
CA ASP A 479 -4.86 -1.57 53.99
C ASP A 479 -3.71 -1.94 54.96
N GLY A 480 -2.46 -1.58 54.61
CA GLY A 480 -1.25 -1.85 55.38
C GLY A 480 -0.70 -0.67 56.18
N ALA A 481 -1.39 0.48 56.20
CA ALA A 481 -1.01 1.63 57.04
C ALA A 481 -1.52 1.43 58.49
N PRO A 482 -0.65 1.50 59.52
CA PRO A 482 -1.02 1.27 60.92
C PRO A 482 -1.94 2.33 61.52
#